data_AF-A0A182SHA6-F1
#
_entry.id   AF-A0A182SHA6-F1
#
_cell.length_a   1.000
_cell.length_b   1.000
_cell.length_c   1.000
_cell.angle_alpha   90.00
_cell.angle_beta   90.00
_cell.angle_gamma   90.00
#
_symmetry.space_group_name_H-M   'P 1'
#
loop_
_entity.id
_entity.type
_entity.pdbx_description
1 polymer ?
#
loop_
_entity_poly.entity_id
_entity_poly.type
_entity_poly.pdbx_seq_one_letter_code
_entity_poly.pdbx_strand_id
1 'polypeptide(L)'
;MVQEIATYLLDRTRIRPQCGIICGSGLGCLAEQLTDVDSFDYGTIPHFPVSTVPGHVGRLVFGYLAGVPVLCMQGRFHYYEGYSLAKVSLQHFVPFRAQSLNTTSRIT
;
A
#
# COMPACT_ATOMS: atom_id res chain seq x y z
N MET A 1 8.52 -7.46 10.55
CA MET A 1 7.75 -6.25 10.21
C MET A 1 7.52 -6.06 8.70
N VAL A 2 8.44 -5.53 7.87
CA VAL A 2 8.14 -5.28 6.43
C VAL A 2 7.73 -6.55 5.67
N GLN A 3 8.48 -7.65 5.85
CA GLN A 3 8.15 -8.95 5.24
C GLN A 3 6.80 -9.49 5.70
N GLU A 4 6.52 -9.40 7.00
CA GLU A 4 5.29 -9.87 7.63
C GLU A 4 4.06 -9.09 7.13
N ILE A 5 4.17 -7.76 7.01
CA ILE A 5 3.13 -6.92 6.42
C ILE A 5 2.90 -7.31 4.96
N ALA A 6 3.97 -7.46 4.18
CA ALA A 6 3.86 -7.85 2.78
C ALA A 6 3.19 -9.22 2.62
N THR A 7 3.57 -10.22 3.42
CA THR A 7 2.94 -11.54 3.44
C THR A 7 1.47 -11.45 3.87
N TYR A 8 1.16 -10.71 4.95
CA TYR A 8 -0.21 -10.49 5.41
C TYR A 8 -1.13 -9.98 4.30
N LEU A 9 -0.66 -9.02 3.50
CA LEU A 9 -1.41 -8.47 2.39
C LEU A 9 -1.52 -9.46 1.22
N LEU A 10 -0.40 -10.08 0.81
CA LEU A 10 -0.35 -11.00 -0.34
C LEU A 10 -1.14 -12.29 -0.12
N ASP A 11 -1.36 -12.70 1.12
CA ASP A 11 -2.22 -13.85 1.47
C ASP A 11 -3.72 -13.53 1.35
N ARG A 12 -4.09 -12.24 1.34
CA ARG A 12 -5.48 -11.76 1.36
C ARG A 12 -5.94 -11.14 0.04
N THR A 13 -5.05 -11.06 -0.94
CA THR A 13 -5.38 -10.62 -2.31
C THR A 13 -4.76 -11.59 -3.32
N ARG A 14 -5.42 -11.77 -4.46
CA ARG A 14 -4.84 -12.49 -5.60
C ARG A 14 -4.02 -11.57 -6.50
N ILE A 15 -4.15 -10.27 -6.33
CA ILE A 15 -3.48 -9.26 -7.15
C ILE A 15 -2.00 -9.25 -6.77
N ARG A 16 -1.15 -9.25 -7.79
CA ARG A 16 0.30 -9.26 -7.64
C ARG A 16 0.86 -8.01 -8.29
N PRO A 17 1.06 -6.93 -7.52
CA PRO A 17 1.37 -5.62 -8.07
C PRO A 17 2.73 -5.60 -8.76
N GLN A 18 2.81 -4.86 -9.86
CA GLN A 18 4.04 -4.56 -10.59
C GLN A 18 4.61 -3.19 -10.24
N CYS A 19 3.82 -2.30 -9.64
CA CYS A 19 4.31 -1.04 -9.10
C CYS A 19 3.50 -0.61 -7.86
N GLY A 20 4.14 0.23 -7.03
CA GLY A 20 3.53 0.89 -5.90
C GLY A 20 3.33 2.38 -6.17
N ILE A 21 2.16 2.91 -5.83
CA ILE A 21 1.79 4.32 -5.96
C ILE A 21 1.47 4.85 -4.56
N ILE A 22 2.04 6.00 -4.17
CA ILE A 22 1.74 6.65 -2.89
C ILE A 22 1.02 7.95 -3.18
N CYS A 23 -0.27 8.02 -2.88
CA CYS A 23 -1.07 9.21 -3.09
C CYS A 23 -0.85 10.23 -1.97
N GLY A 24 -0.36 11.40 -2.36
CA GLY A 24 -0.29 12.57 -1.50
C GLY A 24 -1.64 13.25 -1.27
N SER A 25 -1.62 14.35 -0.53
CA SER A 25 -2.80 15.20 -0.31
C SER A 25 -3.42 15.63 -1.64
N GLY A 26 -4.72 15.42 -1.81
CA GLY A 26 -5.46 15.75 -3.04
C GLY A 26 -5.36 14.71 -4.17
N LEU A 27 -4.53 13.67 -4.04
CA LEU A 27 -4.36 12.62 -5.06
C LEU A 27 -5.10 11.31 -4.72
N GLY A 28 -5.96 11.33 -3.70
CA GLY A 28 -6.69 10.15 -3.24
C GLY A 28 -7.62 9.54 -4.29
N CYS A 29 -8.15 10.35 -5.22
CA CYS A 29 -9.04 9.91 -6.30
C CYS A 29 -8.37 8.95 -7.29
N LEU A 30 -7.03 8.88 -7.33
CA LEU A 30 -6.34 7.93 -8.19
C LEU A 30 -6.62 6.47 -7.79
N ALA A 31 -6.77 6.20 -6.49
CA ALA A 31 -7.14 4.87 -6.00
C ALA A 31 -8.57 4.47 -6.43
N GLU A 32 -9.45 5.45 -6.66
CA GLU A 32 -10.84 5.23 -7.11
C GLU A 32 -10.93 4.89 -8.61
N GLN A 33 -9.87 5.16 -9.38
CA GLN A 33 -9.78 4.81 -10.80
C GLN A 33 -9.32 3.37 -11.04
N LEU A 34 -8.94 2.66 -9.98
CA LEU A 34 -8.52 1.26 -10.08
C LEU A 34 -9.71 0.35 -10.33
N THR A 35 -9.53 -0.67 -11.16
CA THR A 35 -10.51 -1.74 -11.40
C THR A 35 -10.13 -3.00 -10.64
N ASP A 36 -11.10 -3.88 -10.39
CA ASP A 36 -10.95 -5.16 -9.66
C ASP A 36 -10.15 -5.00 -8.36
N VAL A 37 -10.71 -4.23 -7.42
CA VAL A 37 -9.97 -3.75 -6.25
C VAL A 37 -10.11 -4.65 -5.03
N ASP A 38 -8.98 -4.88 -4.35
CA ASP A 38 -8.93 -5.37 -2.97
C ASP A 38 -8.40 -4.22 -2.08
N SER A 39 -9.21 -3.77 -1.11
CA SER A 39 -8.85 -2.62 -0.26
C SER A 39 -8.66 -3.02 1.20
N PHE A 40 -7.63 -2.46 1.83
CA PHE A 40 -7.24 -2.74 3.21
C PHE A 40 -7.12 -1.42 3.99
N ASP A 41 -7.94 -1.22 5.01
CA ASP A 41 -7.81 -0.08 5.91
C ASP A 41 -6.50 -0.20 6.71
N TYR A 42 -5.75 0.89 6.86
CA TYR A 42 -4.45 0.87 7.56
C TYR A 42 -4.54 0.32 8.99
N GLY A 43 -5.66 0.57 9.69
CA GLY A 43 -5.90 0.04 11.04
C GLY A 43 -6.03 -1.49 11.11
N THR A 44 -6.28 -2.16 9.98
CA THR A 44 -6.38 -3.62 9.90
C THR A 44 -5.05 -4.30 9.55
N ILE A 45 -4.05 -3.51 9.15
CA ILE A 45 -2.75 -4.02 8.73
C ILE A 45 -1.82 -4.04 9.95
N PRO A 46 -1.23 -5.20 10.30
CA PRO A 46 -0.32 -5.30 11.44
C PRO A 46 0.82 -4.28 11.35
N HIS A 47 1.15 -3.63 12.46
CA HIS A 47 2.25 -2.65 12.57
C HIS A 47 2.10 -1.37 11.73
N PHE A 48 1.05 -1.25 10.94
CA PHE A 48 0.84 -0.10 10.06
C PHE A 48 0.36 1.12 10.87
N PRO A 49 0.85 2.32 10.58
CA PRO A 49 0.37 3.53 11.23
C PRO A 49 -1.06 3.85 10.78
N VAL A 50 -1.83 4.52 11.64
CA VAL A 50 -3.15 5.05 11.27
C VAL A 50 -2.97 6.51 10.85
N SER A 51 -3.51 6.91 9.70
CA SER A 51 -3.43 8.32 9.30
C SER A 51 -4.36 9.15 10.18
N THR A 52 -3.85 10.25 10.73
CA THR A 52 -4.61 11.12 11.64
C THR A 52 -5.04 12.44 11.00
N VAL A 53 -4.58 12.69 9.77
CA VAL A 53 -4.79 13.96 9.06
C VAL A 53 -6.11 13.92 8.26
N PRO A 54 -6.96 14.95 8.36
CA PRO A 54 -8.18 15.06 7.55
C PRO A 54 -7.89 14.96 6.05
N GLY A 55 -8.66 14.14 5.33
CA GLY A 55 -8.50 13.92 3.88
C GLY A 55 -7.59 12.73 3.51
N HIS A 56 -6.94 12.09 4.48
CA HIS A 56 -6.29 10.80 4.27
C HIS A 56 -7.26 9.67 4.66
N VAL A 57 -7.89 9.05 3.65
CA VAL A 57 -8.82 7.91 3.86
C VAL A 57 -8.15 6.77 4.63
N GLY A 58 -6.84 6.58 4.41
CA GLY A 58 -6.04 5.66 5.20
C GLY A 58 -6.21 4.22 4.73
N ARG A 59 -6.08 3.98 3.41
CA ARG A 59 -6.30 2.68 2.78
C ARG A 59 -5.17 2.29 1.86
N LEU A 60 -4.90 0.99 1.80
CA LEU A 60 -4.02 0.36 0.85
C LEU A 60 -4.88 -0.42 -0.15
N VAL A 61 -4.85 -0.02 -1.42
CA VAL A 61 -5.74 -0.52 -2.47
C VAL A 61 -4.92 -1.26 -3.51
N PHE A 62 -5.14 -2.56 -3.63
CA PHE A 62 -4.69 -3.35 -4.77
C PHE A 62 -5.74 -3.24 -5.87
N GLY A 63 -5.31 -3.19 -7.12
CA GLY A 63 -6.21 -3.12 -8.26
C GLY A 63 -5.46 -3.09 -9.57
N TYR A 64 -6.17 -2.75 -10.63
CA TYR A 64 -5.60 -2.58 -11.96
C TYR A 64 -5.75 -1.14 -12.42
N LEU A 65 -4.65 -0.55 -12.89
CA LEU A 65 -4.63 0.75 -13.55
C LEU A 65 -4.26 0.53 -15.02
N ALA A 66 -5.19 0.80 -15.93
CA ALA A 66 -5.01 0.53 -17.36
C ALA A 66 -4.52 -0.91 -17.66
N GLY A 67 -5.07 -1.89 -16.93
CA GLY A 67 -4.71 -3.31 -17.06
C GLY A 67 -3.41 -3.72 -16.35
N VAL A 68 -2.67 -2.79 -15.75
CA VAL A 68 -1.46 -3.08 -14.97
C VAL A 68 -1.84 -3.30 -13.50
N PRO A 69 -1.45 -4.42 -12.86
CA PRO A 69 -1.72 -4.62 -11.45
C PRO A 69 -0.85 -3.68 -10.62
N VAL A 70 -1.48 -2.88 -9.77
CA VAL A 70 -0.83 -1.86 -8.94
C VAL A 70 -1.26 -1.98 -7.48
N LEU A 71 -0.43 -1.45 -6.61
CA LEU A 71 -0.75 -1.22 -5.20
C LEU A 71 -0.72 0.29 -4.97
N CYS A 72 -1.82 0.85 -4.50
CA CYS A 72 -2.00 2.28 -4.30
C CYS A 72 -2.26 2.58 -2.83
N MET A 73 -1.44 3.44 -2.23
CA MET A 73 -1.66 3.94 -0.88
C MET A 73 -2.49 5.23 -0.94
N GLN A 74 -3.75 5.14 -0.52
CA GLN A 74 -4.67 6.27 -0.43
C GLN A 74 -4.42 7.05 0.87
N GLY A 75 -3.34 7.83 0.82
CA GLY A 75 -2.84 8.64 1.91
C GLY A 75 -1.49 8.16 2.43
N ARG A 76 -0.78 9.06 3.11
CA ARG A 76 0.61 8.85 3.57
C ARG A 76 0.74 9.27 5.02
N PHE A 77 1.80 8.80 5.65
CA PHE A 77 2.22 9.18 6.98
C PHE A 77 3.25 10.28 6.90
N HIS A 78 3.16 11.22 7.82
CA HIS A 78 4.07 12.33 7.93
C HIS A 78 4.82 12.26 9.25
N TYR A 79 6.07 12.71 9.22
CA TYR A 79 6.89 12.79 10.43
C TYR A 79 6.27 13.74 11.48
N TYR A 80 5.62 14.82 11.04
CA TYR A 80 4.98 15.79 11.93
C TYR A 80 3.75 15.22 12.68
N GLU A 81 3.22 14.05 12.28
CA GLU A 81 2.16 13.35 13.02
C GLU A 81 2.70 12.66 14.30
N GLY A 82 3.99 12.79 14.59
CA GLY A 82 4.65 12.17 15.75
C GLY A 82 5.22 10.77 15.48
N TYR A 83 5.21 10.34 14.21
CA TYR A 83 5.78 9.06 13.80
C TYR A 83 7.30 9.15 13.60
N SER A 84 8.03 8.11 14.03
CA SER A 84 9.46 7.99 13.73
C SER A 84 9.70 7.86 12.21
N LEU A 85 10.88 8.29 11.74
CA LEU A 85 11.24 8.14 10.32
C LEU A 85 11.20 6.68 9.85
N ALA A 86 11.55 5.73 10.72
CA ALA A 86 11.43 4.30 10.45
C ALA A 86 9.98 3.86 10.25
N LYS A 87 9.03 4.48 10.96
CA LYS A 87 7.60 4.19 10.82
C LYS A 87 7.00 4.86 9.58
N VAL A 88 7.41 6.10 9.30
CA VAL A 88 7.04 6.81 8.05
C VAL A 88 7.57 6.07 6.83
N SER A 89 8.77 5.50 6.87
CA SER A 89 9.36 4.81 5.71
C SER A 89 8.69 3.47 5.35
N LEU A 90 7.84 2.91 6.22
CA LEU A 90 7.06 1.69 5.93
C LEU A 90 6.17 1.85 4.71
N GLN A 91 5.64 3.05 4.47
CA GLN A 91 4.84 3.35 3.27
C GLN A 91 5.62 3.19 1.96
N HIS A 92 6.95 3.18 2.00
CA HIS A 92 7.78 2.93 0.83
C HIS A 92 8.20 1.46 0.76
N PHE A 93 8.68 0.90 1.87
CA PHE A 93 9.25 -0.45 1.89
C PHE A 93 8.21 -1.55 1.76
N VAL A 94 6.98 -1.36 2.23
CA VAL A 94 5.92 -2.37 2.11
C VAL A 94 5.45 -2.53 0.66
N PRO A 95 5.09 -1.46 -0.09
CA PRO A 95 4.82 -1.56 -1.52
C PRO A 95 5.97 -2.20 -2.31
N PHE A 96 7.19 -1.76 -2.05
CA PHE A 96 8.38 -2.29 -2.71
C PHE A 96 8.56 -3.79 -2.43
N ARG A 97 8.36 -4.23 -1.18
CA ARG A 97 8.50 -5.64 -0.83
C ARG A 97 7.38 -6.49 -1.42
N ALA A 98 6.13 -6.00 -1.42
CA ALA A 98 5.00 -6.68 -2.04
C ALA A 98 5.22 -6.90 -3.56
N GLN A 99 5.80 -5.91 -4.24
CA GLN A 99 6.22 -6.02 -5.64
C GLN A 99 7.36 -7.05 -5.82
N SER A 100 8.39 -7.00 -4.97
CA SER A 100 9.56 -7.91 -5.08
C SER A 100 9.21 -9.39 -4.87
N LEU A 101 8.24 -9.70 -4.01
CA LEU A 101 7.82 -11.10 -3.76
C LEU A 101 7.07 -11.71 -4.94
N ASN A 102 6.56 -10.89 -5.85
CA ASN A 102 5.92 -11.33 -7.10
C ASN A 102 6.95 -11.78 -8.16
N THR A 103 8.15 -11.18 -8.17
CA THR A 103 9.17 -11.50 -9.17
C THR A 103 9.84 -12.85 -8.93
N THR A 104 9.88 -13.32 -7.68
CA THR A 104 10.54 -14.59 -7.33
C THR A 104 9.73 -15.82 -7.78
N SER A 105 8.42 -15.71 -7.99
CA SER A 105 7.57 -16.83 -8.45
C SER A 105 7.54 -17.04 -9.97
N ARG A 106 8.38 -16.32 -10.74
CA ARG A 106 8.43 -16.43 -12.22
C ARG A 106 9.72 -17.07 -12.76
N ILE A 107 10.56 -17.65 -11.89
CA ILE A 107 11.84 -18.30 -12.27
C ILE A 107 11.80 -19.82 -12.01
N THR A 108 10.63 -20.44 -12.10
CA THR A 108 10.47 -21.91 -12.07
C THR A 108 9.59 -22.35 -13.22
#